data_AF-A0A1M7AV00-F1
#
_entry.id   AF-A0A1M7AV00-F1
#
_cell.length_a   1.000
_cell.length_b   1.000
_cell.length_c   1.000
_cell.angle_alpha   90.00
_cell.angle_beta   90.00
_cell.angle_gamma   90.00
#
_symmetry.space_group_name_H-M   'P 1'
#
loop_
_entity.id
_entity.type
_entity.pdbx_description
1 polymer ?
#
loop_
_entity_poly.entity_id
_entity_poly.type
_entity_poly.pdbx_seq_one_letter_code
_entity_poly.pdbx_strand_id
1 'polypeptide(L)'
;MMQFFRYFKNESENPFEGKDQDKAMLWFYERCYASMGDDKDQIEEYRCYVKEFREDDGVPEGFKALLFNRYMKTAYSVAEEIPAFKAFYEKYYG
;
A
#
# COMPACT_ATOMS: atom_id res chain seq x y z
N MET A 1 -5.04 -5.99 -16.61
CA MET A 1 -5.11 -5.25 -15.33
C MET A 1 -4.72 -6.23 -14.23
N MET A 2 -3.41 -6.38 -13.93
CA MET A 2 -2.89 -7.44 -13.05
C MET A 2 -1.39 -7.33 -12.70
N GLN A 3 -0.61 -6.45 -13.34
CA GLN A 3 0.86 -6.44 -13.17
C GLN A 3 1.33 -5.87 -11.83
N PHE A 4 0.55 -5.01 -11.16
CA PHE A 4 1.01 -4.36 -9.93
C PHE A 4 0.74 -5.16 -8.65
N PHE A 5 -0.31 -5.98 -8.59
CA PHE A 5 -0.56 -6.87 -7.45
C PHE A 5 0.53 -7.92 -7.38
N ARG A 6 1.31 -7.94 -6.30
CA ARG A 6 2.41 -8.89 -6.10
C ARG A 6 1.93 -10.15 -5.38
N TYR A 7 0.95 -10.02 -4.49
CA TYR A 7 0.53 -11.08 -3.56
C TYR A 7 -0.86 -11.63 -3.88
N PHE A 8 -1.86 -10.78 -4.17
CA PHE A 8 -3.22 -11.20 -4.46
C PHE A 8 -3.40 -11.55 -5.95
N LYS A 9 -3.79 -12.79 -6.23
CA LYS A 9 -4.02 -13.32 -7.59
C LYS A 9 -5.46 -13.86 -7.77
N ASN A 10 -6.42 -13.31 -7.03
CA ASN A 10 -7.83 -13.76 -6.97
C ASN A 10 -8.04 -15.08 -6.21
N GLU A 11 -7.13 -15.46 -5.32
CA GLU A 11 -7.37 -16.59 -4.42
C GLU A 11 -8.51 -16.28 -3.45
N SER A 12 -9.26 -17.32 -3.06
CA SER A 12 -10.33 -17.19 -2.06
C SER A 12 -9.80 -16.99 -0.64
N GLU A 13 -8.60 -17.51 -0.36
CA GLU A 13 -7.96 -17.53 0.94
C GLU A 13 -6.55 -16.96 0.86
N ASN A 14 -6.07 -16.37 1.96
CA ASN A 14 -4.75 -15.77 2.03
C ASN A 14 -3.68 -16.86 2.20
N PRO A 15 -2.81 -17.11 1.19
CA PRO A 15 -1.84 -18.20 1.25
C PRO A 15 -0.69 -17.94 2.25
N PHE A 16 -0.53 -16.69 2.69
CA PHE A 16 0.50 -16.24 3.61
C PHE A 16 0.05 -16.24 5.08
N GLU A 17 -1.25 -16.42 5.34
CA GLU A 17 -1.82 -16.46 6.69
C GLU A 17 -1.09 -17.51 7.56
N GLY A 18 -0.66 -17.09 8.76
CA GLY A 18 0.12 -17.94 9.68
C GLY A 18 1.55 -18.30 9.24
N LYS A 19 2.02 -17.81 8.08
CA LYS A 19 3.37 -18.10 7.54
C LYS A 19 4.24 -16.87 7.44
N ASP A 20 3.69 -15.76 6.92
CA ASP A 20 4.40 -14.52 6.68
C ASP A 20 3.42 -13.36 6.90
N GLN A 21 3.52 -12.72 8.06
CA GLN A 21 2.56 -11.69 8.49
C GLN A 21 2.56 -10.47 7.56
N ASP A 22 3.74 -10.06 7.08
CA ASP A 22 3.86 -8.90 6.21
C ASP A 22 3.21 -9.18 4.86
N LYS A 23 3.48 -10.34 4.26
CA LYS A 23 2.83 -10.73 2.99
C LYS A 23 1.34 -11.00 3.16
N ALA A 24 0.92 -11.53 4.30
CA ALA A 24 -0.49 -11.72 4.60
C ALA A 24 -1.24 -10.39 4.65
N MET A 25 -0.65 -9.38 5.32
CA MET A 25 -1.18 -8.02 5.35
C MET A 25 -1.23 -7.39 3.95
N LEU A 26 -0.16 -7.51 3.17
CA LEU A 26 -0.09 -6.94 1.82
C LEU A 26 -1.09 -7.61 0.86
N TRP A 27 -1.22 -8.93 0.91
CA TRP A 27 -2.25 -9.69 0.18
C TRP A 27 -3.65 -9.15 0.50
N PHE A 28 -3.94 -8.91 1.79
CA PHE A 28 -5.23 -8.38 2.21
C PHE A 28 -5.50 -6.99 1.62
N TYR A 29 -4.52 -6.08 1.67
CA TYR A 29 -4.70 -4.75 1.10
C TYR A 29 -4.82 -4.74 -0.42
N GLU A 30 -4.08 -5.59 -1.13
CA GLU A 30 -4.25 -5.76 -2.58
C GLU A 30 -5.65 -6.26 -2.92
N ARG A 31 -6.16 -7.25 -2.19
CA ARG A 31 -7.54 -7.74 -2.35
C ARG A 31 -8.58 -6.66 -2.06
N CYS A 32 -8.39 -5.90 -0.99
CA CYS A 32 -9.25 -4.78 -0.65
C CYS A 32 -9.29 -3.73 -1.77
N TYR A 33 -8.12 -3.33 -2.28
CA TYR A 33 -8.02 -2.36 -3.36
C TYR A 33 -8.63 -2.90 -4.67
N ALA A 34 -8.44 -4.19 -4.98
CA ALA A 34 -9.07 -4.83 -6.14
C ALA A 34 -10.59 -4.71 -6.14
N SER A 35 -11.22 -4.71 -4.95
CA SER A 35 -12.67 -4.60 -4.79
C SER A 35 -13.17 -3.16 -4.68
N MET A 36 -12.41 -2.27 -4.04
CA MET A 36 -12.87 -0.91 -3.72
C MET A 36 -12.38 0.14 -4.71
N GLY A 37 -11.21 -0.06 -5.31
CA GLY A 37 -10.56 0.93 -6.16
C GLY A 37 -10.03 2.13 -5.38
N ASP A 38 -9.94 3.26 -6.07
CA ASP A 38 -9.39 4.50 -5.53
C ASP A 38 -10.32 5.19 -4.54
N ASP A 39 -9.72 5.73 -3.47
CA ASP A 39 -10.36 6.62 -2.51
C ASP A 39 -9.73 8.02 -2.68
N LYS A 40 -10.56 8.99 -3.11
CA LYS A 40 -10.08 10.34 -3.42
C LYS A 40 -9.55 11.08 -2.20
N ASP A 41 -10.19 10.91 -1.05
CA ASP A 41 -9.80 11.61 0.17
C ASP A 41 -8.45 11.09 0.66
N GLN A 42 -8.22 9.78 0.56
CA GLN A 42 -6.92 9.18 0.87
C GLN A 42 -5.81 9.64 -0.09
N ILE A 43 -6.11 9.77 -1.39
CA ILE A 43 -5.14 10.26 -2.38
C ILE A 43 -4.76 11.71 -2.09
N GLU A 44 -5.74 12.56 -1.78
CA GLU A 44 -5.48 13.96 -1.43
C GLU A 44 -4.64 14.08 -0.16
N GLU A 45 -4.95 13.29 0.88
CA GLU A 45 -4.14 13.22 2.09
C GLU A 45 -2.71 12.76 1.78
N TYR A 46 -2.56 11.69 1.00
CA TYR A 46 -1.27 11.16 0.59
C TYR A 46 -0.41 12.22 -0.10
N ARG A 47 -0.98 12.97 -1.06
CA ARG A 47 -0.27 14.04 -1.78
C ARG A 47 0.14 15.22 -0.90
N CYS A 48 -0.57 15.47 0.21
CA CYS A 48 -0.18 16.51 1.16
C CYS A 48 1.16 16.19 1.85
N TYR A 49 1.43 14.91 2.10
CA TYR A 49 2.61 14.45 2.82
C TYR A 49 3.71 13.93 1.89
N VAL A 50 3.34 13.14 0.89
CA VAL A 50 4.23 12.50 -0.05
C VAL A 50 4.12 13.22 -1.39
N LYS A 51 5.09 14.11 -1.66
CA LYS A 51 5.12 14.92 -2.88
C LYS A 51 5.56 14.10 -4.09
N GLU A 52 6.87 13.87 -4.22
CA GLU A 52 7.46 13.10 -5.31
C GLU A 52 7.93 11.75 -4.78
N PHE A 53 7.30 10.67 -5.23
CA PHE A 53 7.69 9.31 -4.85
C PHE A 53 7.17 8.27 -5.85
N ARG A 54 8.10 7.62 -6.57
CA ARG A 54 7.82 6.44 -7.41
C ARG A 54 6.63 6.64 -8.36
N GLU A 55 6.54 7.76 -9.07
CA GLU A 55 5.36 8.08 -9.91
C GLU A 55 5.13 7.07 -11.05
N ASP A 56 6.21 6.49 -11.60
CA ASP A 56 6.18 5.63 -12.80
C ASP A 56 6.50 4.14 -12.53
N ASP A 57 6.34 3.65 -11.30
CA ASP A 57 6.65 2.26 -10.95
C ASP A 57 5.55 1.24 -11.32
N GLY A 58 4.50 1.71 -12.00
CA GLY A 58 3.35 0.89 -12.42
C GLY A 58 2.37 0.54 -11.29
N VAL A 59 2.60 1.01 -10.06
CA VAL A 59 1.68 0.85 -8.94
C VAL A 59 0.72 2.04 -8.89
N PRO A 60 -0.62 1.80 -8.89
CA PRO A 60 -1.61 2.87 -8.82
C PRO A 60 -1.42 3.76 -7.59
N GLU A 61 -1.58 5.07 -7.78
CA GLU A 61 -1.45 6.06 -6.71
C GLU A 61 -2.46 5.82 -5.58
N GLY A 62 -3.70 5.43 -5.89
CA GLY A 62 -4.68 5.09 -4.86
C GLY A 62 -4.28 3.89 -4.00
N PHE A 63 -3.51 2.95 -4.55
CA PHE A 63 -2.97 1.86 -3.76
C PHE A 63 -1.82 2.33 -2.85
N LYS A 64 -0.95 3.24 -3.33
CA LYS A 64 0.07 3.90 -2.51
C LYS A 64 -0.57 4.67 -1.36
N ALA A 65 -1.65 5.40 -1.63
CA ALA A 65 -2.43 6.13 -0.65
C ALA A 65 -3.07 5.21 0.40
N LEU A 66 -3.65 4.08 -0.02
CA LEU A 66 -4.16 3.06 0.89
C LEU A 66 -3.07 2.53 1.83
N LEU A 67 -1.91 2.14 1.30
CA LEU A 67 -0.79 1.66 2.11
C LEU A 67 -0.31 2.73 3.08
N PHE A 68 -0.19 3.98 2.61
CA PHE A 68 0.19 5.12 3.44
C PHE A 68 -0.77 5.35 4.60
N ASN A 69 -2.07 5.45 4.32
CA ASN A 69 -3.09 5.66 5.34
C ASN A 69 -3.08 4.54 6.40
N ARG A 70 -2.84 3.29 5.99
CA ARG A 70 -2.73 2.14 6.91
C ARG A 70 -1.43 2.16 7.72
N TYR A 71 -0.31 2.52 7.10
CA TYR A 71 0.98 2.66 7.78
C TYR A 71 0.94 3.77 8.82
N MET A 72 0.33 4.91 8.49
CA MET A 72 0.29 6.09 9.35
C MET A 72 -0.72 6.00 10.50
N LYS A 73 -1.59 4.98 10.53
CA LYS A 73 -2.61 4.82 11.58
C LYS A 73 -2.01 4.70 12.99
N THR A 74 -0.77 4.23 13.11
CA THR A 74 -0.05 4.10 14.39
C THR A 74 1.08 5.10 14.54
N ALA A 75 1.26 6.01 13.58
CA ALA A 75 2.31 7.02 13.61
C ALA A 75 1.98 8.11 14.63
N TYR A 76 2.97 8.49 15.45
CA TYR A 76 2.85 9.67 16.31
C TYR A 76 2.97 10.98 15.51
N SER A 77 3.83 10.98 14.48
CA SER A 77 4.04 12.10 13.57
C SER A 77 4.14 11.59 12.14
N VAL A 78 3.19 11.99 11.28
CA VAL A 78 3.18 11.58 9.87
C VAL A 78 4.47 12.01 9.17
N ALA A 79 4.94 13.24 9.42
CA ALA A 79 6.12 13.79 8.76
C ALA A 79 7.40 13.01 9.10
N GLU A 80 7.54 12.57 10.34
CA GLU A 80 8.73 11.82 10.79
C GLU A 80 8.71 10.37 10.29
N GLU A 81 7.52 9.81 10.03
CA GLU A 81 7.35 8.43 9.54
C GLU A 81 7.42 8.30 8.01
N ILE A 82 7.43 9.41 7.25
CA ILE A 82 7.55 9.38 5.78
C ILE A 82 8.77 8.56 5.31
N PRO A 83 9.99 8.73 5.85
CA PRO A 83 11.14 7.92 5.44
C PRO A 83 10.94 6.42 5.70
N ALA A 84 10.32 6.06 6.82
CA ALA A 84 10.05 4.67 7.18
C ALA A 84 8.98 4.05 6.25
N PHE A 85 7.92 4.81 5.95
CA PHE A 85 6.93 4.42 4.95
C PHE A 85 7.56 4.19 3.56
N LYS A 86 8.42 5.11 3.11
CA LYS A 86 9.12 4.97 1.82
C LYS A 86 9.99 3.70 1.82
N ALA A 87 10.75 3.44 2.89
CA ALA A 87 11.56 2.23 3.01
C ALA A 87 10.70 0.94 3.02
N PHE A 88 9.55 0.97 3.71
CA PHE A 88 8.57 -0.12 3.68
C PHE A 88 8.06 -0.36 2.25
N TYR A 89 7.69 0.71 1.54
CA TYR A 89 7.22 0.63 0.17
C TYR A 89 8.30 0.04 -0.75
N GLU A 90 9.52 0.54 -0.66
CA GLU A 90 10.66 0.06 -1.46
C GLU A 90 10.94 -1.44 -1.24
N LYS A 91 10.87 -1.92 0.00
CA LYS A 91 11.07 -3.33 0.33
C LYS A 91 10.08 -4.25 -0.40
N TYR A 92 8.84 -3.81 -0.58
CA TYR A 92 7.75 -4.67 -1.05
C TYR A 92 7.29 -4.38 -2.48
N TYR A 93 7.41 -3.13 -2.94
CA TYR A 93 6.91 -2.61 -4.21
C TYR A 93 7.95 -1.85 -5.04
N GLY A 94 9.15 -1.61 -4.49
CA GLY A 94 10.27 -1.00 -5.20
C GLY A 94 10.84 -1.84 -6.35
#